data_AF-Q8LSE8-F1
#
_entry.id   AF-Q8LSE8-F1
#
_cell.length_a   1.000
_cell.length_b   1.000
_cell.length_c   1.000
_cell.angle_alpha   90.00
_cell.angle_beta   90.00
_cell.angle_gamma   90.00
#
_symmetry.space_group_name_H-M   'P 1'
#
loop_
_entity.id
_entity.type
_entity.pdbx_description
1 polymer ?
#
loop_
_entity_poly.entity_id
_entity_poly.type
_entity_poly.pdbx_seq_one_letter_code
_entity_poly.pdbx_strand_id
1 'polypeptide(L)'
;WRSFSLEEVGILKPTSANGCKLLMTTCLEMIVRSMGFKKVQMPYLSIEEAIKLIFSKVGHDMLPNSTLESLMKLVVRECDGLPLALSS
;
A
#
# COMPACT_ATOMS: atom_id res chain seq x y z
N TRP A 1 2.58 21.70 -5.14
CA TRP A 1 1.78 21.01 -6.17
C TRP A 1 1.00 22.04 -6.97
N ARG A 2 0.80 21.83 -8.29
CA ARG A 2 -0.06 22.65 -9.15
C ARG A 2 -1.01 21.71 -9.90
N SER A 3 -2.29 22.04 -9.96
CA SER A 3 -3.27 21.29 -10.76
C SER A 3 -2.97 21.43 -12.25
N PHE A 4 -3.14 20.33 -12.98
CA PHE A 4 -3.02 20.27 -14.44
C PHE A 4 -4.20 19.48 -15.01
N SER A 5 -4.49 19.67 -16.29
CA SER A 5 -5.49 18.88 -17.01
C SER A 5 -4.89 17.56 -17.51
N LEU A 6 -5.67 16.49 -17.60
CA LEU A 6 -5.14 15.19 -18.07
C LEU A 6 -4.63 15.29 -19.50
N GLU A 7 -5.27 16.14 -20.29
CA GLU A 7 -4.95 16.44 -21.68
C GLU A 7 -3.56 17.08 -21.82
N GLU A 8 -3.15 17.94 -20.88
CA GLU A 8 -1.80 18.55 -20.85
C GLU A 8 -0.68 17.51 -20.71
N VAL A 9 -0.97 16.36 -20.10
CA VAL A 9 -0.02 15.25 -19.94
C VAL A 9 -0.30 14.10 -20.91
N GLY A 10 -1.10 14.34 -21.95
CA GLY A 10 -1.41 13.36 -23.00
C GLY A 10 -2.34 12.23 -22.57
N ILE A 11 -3.03 12.38 -21.44
CA ILE A 11 -4.00 11.40 -20.93
C ILE A 11 -5.40 11.82 -21.35
N LEU A 12 -6.10 10.94 -22.07
CA LEU A 12 -7.49 11.15 -22.41
C LEU A 12 -8.36 11.09 -21.15
N LYS A 13 -9.29 12.04 -21.01
CA LYS A 13 -10.20 12.07 -19.87
C LYS A 13 -11.06 10.79 -19.82
N PRO A 14 -11.15 10.11 -18.67
CA PRO A 14 -12.04 8.98 -18.50
C PRO A 14 -13.50 9.37 -18.72
N THR A 15 -14.21 8.62 -19.57
CA THR A 15 -15.64 8.79 -19.82
C THR A 15 -16.33 7.43 -19.76
N SER A 16 -17.65 7.41 -19.57
CA SER A 16 -18.42 6.16 -19.64
C SER A 16 -18.33 5.50 -21.03
N ALA A 17 -18.11 6.30 -22.09
CA ALA A 17 -18.05 5.82 -23.47
C ALA A 17 -16.71 5.15 -23.81
N ASN A 18 -15.59 5.63 -23.30
CA ASN A 18 -14.27 5.06 -23.59
C ASN A 18 -13.87 3.91 -22.65
N GLY A 19 -14.61 3.71 -21.54
CA GLY A 19 -14.32 2.66 -20.56
C GLY A 19 -12.99 2.84 -19.81
N CYS A 20 -12.27 3.94 -20.02
CA CYS A 20 -10.98 4.20 -19.38
C CYS A 20 -11.19 4.41 -17.87
N LYS A 21 -10.24 3.93 -17.08
CA LYS A 21 -10.16 4.17 -15.63
C LYS A 21 -8.81 4.80 -15.31
N LEU A 22 -8.80 5.74 -14.37
CA LEU A 22 -7.59 6.42 -13.95
C LEU A 22 -7.34 6.17 -12.47
N LEU A 23 -6.14 5.66 -12.16
CA LEU A 23 -5.65 5.45 -10.81
C LEU A 23 -4.44 6.37 -10.60
N MET A 24 -4.46 7.13 -9.51
CA MET A 24 -3.35 7.97 -9.10
C MET A 24 -2.90 7.54 -7.70
N THR A 25 -1.59 7.44 -7.51
CA THR A 25 -0.96 7.25 -6.20
C THR A 25 -0.22 8.51 -5.80
N THR A 26 -0.31 8.88 -4.53
CA THR A 26 0.39 10.05 -3.97
C THR A 26 0.60 9.83 -2.47
N CYS A 27 1.74 10.29 -1.95
CA CYS A 27 1.99 10.34 -0.51
C CYS A 27 1.29 11.53 0.16
N LEU A 28 0.72 12.46 -0.63
CA LEU A 28 0.13 13.71 -0.14
C LEU A 28 -1.39 13.74 -0.39
N GLU A 29 -2.17 13.68 0.68
CA GLU A 29 -3.64 13.71 0.61
C GLU A 29 -4.19 14.97 -0.07
N MET A 30 -3.52 16.12 0.10
CA MET A 30 -3.94 17.38 -0.52
C MET A 30 -4.01 17.29 -2.05
N ILE A 31 -3.19 16.44 -2.68
CA ILE A 31 -3.16 16.27 -4.13
C ILE A 31 -4.46 15.58 -4.60
N VAL A 32 -4.91 14.54 -3.90
CA VAL A 32 -6.17 13.83 -4.19
C VAL A 32 -7.34 14.80 -4.17
N ARG A 33 -7.42 15.64 -3.12
CA ARG A 33 -8.46 16.66 -2.97
C ARG A 33 -8.40 17.71 -4.09
N SER A 34 -7.20 18.19 -4.42
CA SER A 34 -7.01 19.24 -5.44
C SER A 34 -7.42 18.81 -6.85
N MET A 35 -7.33 17.51 -7.16
CA MET A 35 -7.66 16.98 -8.49
C MET A 35 -9.06 16.35 -8.55
N GLY A 36 -9.84 16.41 -7.46
CA GLY A 36 -11.21 15.86 -7.43
C GLY A 36 -11.28 14.33 -7.50
N PHE A 37 -10.19 13.62 -7.16
CA PHE A 37 -10.18 12.17 -7.12
C PHE A 37 -10.86 11.64 -5.85
N LYS A 38 -11.47 10.46 -5.95
CA LYS A 38 -11.92 9.72 -4.76
C LYS A 38 -10.70 9.19 -4.00
N LYS A 39 -10.57 9.52 -2.72
CA LYS A 39 -9.50 9.00 -1.85
C LYS A 39 -9.72 7.51 -1.60
N VAL A 40 -8.66 6.73 -1.79
CA VAL A 40 -8.53 5.37 -1.27
C VAL A 40 -7.25 5.37 -0.43
N GLN A 41 -7.41 5.20 0.88
CA GLN A 41 -6.27 5.14 1.80
C GLN A 41 -5.75 3.71 1.84
N MET A 42 -4.45 3.55 1.61
CA MET A 42 -3.82 2.24 1.77
C MET A 42 -3.77 1.90 3.26
N PRO A 43 -4.37 0.78 3.70
CA PRO A 43 -4.31 0.38 5.10
C PRO A 43 -2.91 -0.16 5.44
N TYR A 44 -2.55 -0.07 6.72
CA TYR A 44 -1.50 -0.90 7.30
C TYR A 44 -2.00 -2.34 7.43
N LEU A 45 -1.07 -3.28 7.52
CA LEU A 45 -1.42 -4.68 7.78
C LEU A 45 -1.85 -4.83 9.23
N SER A 46 -2.88 -5.64 9.45
CA SER A 46 -3.13 -6.18 10.78
C SER A 46 -1.92 -7.00 11.27
N ILE A 47 -1.82 -7.22 12.58
CA ILE A 47 -0.73 -8.03 13.15
C ILE A 47 -0.68 -9.43 12.49
N GLU A 48 -1.84 -10.03 12.25
CA GLU A 48 -1.97 -11.34 11.64
C GLU A 48 -1.50 -11.35 10.18
N GLU A 49 -1.91 -10.36 9.39
CA GLU A 49 -1.46 -10.20 7.99
C GLU A 49 0.03 -9.90 7.89
N ALA A 50 0.55 -9.09 8.81
CA ALA A 50 1.97 -8.74 8.89
C ALA A 50 2.83 -9.96 9.23
N ILE A 51 2.43 -10.77 10.22
CA ILE A 51 3.11 -12.03 10.55
C ILE A 51 3.08 -12.98 9.36
N LYS A 52 1.92 -13.12 8.70
CA LYS A 52 1.79 -13.95 7.49
C LYS A 52 2.69 -13.46 6.36
N LEU A 53 2.80 -12.14 6.17
CA LEU A 53 3.70 -11.55 5.18
C LEU A 53 5.16 -11.89 5.47
N ILE A 54 5.61 -11.76 6.72
CA ILE A 54 6.97 -12.13 7.12
C ILE A 54 7.20 -13.61 6.84
N PHE A 55 6.31 -14.51 7.29
CA PHE A 55 6.43 -15.95 7.03
C PHE A 55 6.41 -16.30 5.55
N SER A 56 5.75 -15.51 4.69
CA SER A 56 5.83 -15.70 3.24
C SER A 56 7.20 -15.36 2.65
N LYS A 57 8.04 -14.63 3.39
CA LYS A 57 9.39 -14.21 3.00
C LYS A 57 10.49 -15.07 3.61
N VAL A 58 10.32 -15.52 4.85
CA VAL A 58 11.22 -16.50 5.44
C VAL A 58 10.94 -17.85 4.80
N GLY A 59 11.96 -18.45 4.17
CA GLY A 59 11.80 -19.65 3.34
C GLY A 59 11.08 -20.81 4.06
N HIS A 60 10.54 -21.73 3.26
CA HIS A 60 9.68 -22.85 3.70
C HIS A 60 10.32 -23.78 4.74
N ASP A 61 11.64 -23.71 4.91
CA ASP A 61 12.44 -24.51 5.85
C ASP A 61 12.38 -24.00 7.30
N MET A 62 11.84 -22.80 7.50
CA MET A 62 11.73 -22.20 8.83
C MET A 62 10.42 -22.60 9.49
N LEU A 63 10.45 -23.73 10.22
CA LEU A 63 9.31 -24.16 11.02
C LEU A 63 9.01 -23.13 12.13
N PRO A 64 7.75 -22.67 12.26
CA PRO A 64 7.34 -21.80 13.35
C PRO A 64 7.64 -22.47 14.69
N ASN A 65 8.32 -21.73 15.57
CA ASN A 65 8.46 -22.10 16.97
C ASN A 65 8.08 -20.90 17.85
N SER A 66 7.81 -21.15 19.13
CA SER A 66 7.31 -20.12 20.06
C SER A 66 8.22 -18.90 20.20
N THR A 67 9.54 -19.11 20.15
CA THR A 67 10.53 -18.02 20.21
C THR A 67 10.49 -17.16 18.95
N LEU A 68 10.42 -17.81 17.78
CA LEU A 68 10.34 -17.11 16.50
C LEU A 68 9.05 -16.31 16.36
N GLU A 69 7.91 -16.88 16.74
CA GLU A 69 6.63 -16.16 16.71
C GLU A 69 6.65 -14.92 17.61
N SER A 70 7.30 -15.04 18.78
CA SER A 70 7.46 -13.92 19.71
C SER A 70 8.32 -12.82 19.10
N LEU A 71 9.42 -13.18 18.43
CA LEU A 71 10.28 -12.23 17.72
C LEU A 71 9.53 -11.55 16.57
N MET A 72 8.78 -12.29 15.76
CA MET A 72 8.00 -11.71 14.66
C MET A 72 6.95 -10.72 15.16
N LYS A 73 6.28 -11.01 16.28
CA LYS A 73 5.34 -10.07 16.90
C LYS A 73 6.02 -8.77 17.33
N LEU A 74 7.27 -8.82 17.78
CA LEU A 74 8.04 -7.61 18.12
C LEU A 74 8.39 -6.81 16.87
N VAL A 75 8.85 -7.48 15.81
CA VAL A 75 9.15 -6.83 14.51
C VAL A 75 7.91 -6.15 13.94
N VAL A 76 6.77 -6.84 13.93
CA VAL A 76 5.50 -6.28 13.43
C VAL A 76 5.06 -5.05 14.22
N ARG A 77 5.26 -5.06 15.54
CA ARG A 77 4.96 -3.90 16.40
C ARG A 77 5.86 -2.72 16.09
N GLU A 78 7.16 -2.94 15.90
CA GLU A 78 8.12 -1.88 15.59
C GLU A 78 7.86 -1.27 14.20
N CYS A 79 7.49 -2.11 13.22
CA CYS A 79 7.18 -1.66 11.87
C CYS A 79 5.76 -1.12 11.69
N ASP A 80 4.94 -1.13 12.75
CA ASP A 80 3.52 -0.70 12.78
C ASP A 80 2.69 -1.27 11.62
N GLY A 81 2.95 -2.54 11.25
CA GLY A 81 2.25 -3.21 10.15
C GLY A 81 2.51 -2.60 8.76
N LEU A 82 3.51 -1.73 8.57
CA LEU A 82 3.83 -1.15 7.27
C LEU A 82 4.38 -2.23 6.32
N PRO A 83 3.69 -2.56 5.21
CA PRO A 83 4.10 -3.67 4.34
C PRO A 83 5.54 -3.54 3.83
N LEU A 84 5.95 -2.33 3.47
CA LEU A 84 7.26 -2.08 2.88
C LEU A 84 8.41 -2.34 3.86
N ALA A 85 8.21 -1.98 5.13
CA ALA A 85 9.19 -2.23 6.19
C ALA A 85 9.32 -3.72 6.51
N LEU A 86 8.22 -4.48 6.37
CA LEU A 86 8.16 -5.91 6.67
C LEU A 86 8.63 -6.82 5.53
N SER A 87 8.67 -6.30 4.30
CA SER A 87 9.05 -7.05 3.09
C SER A 87 10.48 -6.81 2.63
N SER A 88 11.25 -5.99 3.35
CA SER A 88 12.62 -5.60 2.99
C SER A 88 13.65 -6.68 3.27
#